data_AF-A0A9W6XE54-F1
#
_entry.id   AF-A0A9W6XE54-F1
#
_cell.length_a   1.000
_cell.length_b   1.000
_cell.length_c   1.000
_cell.angle_alpha   90.00
_cell.angle_beta   90.00
_cell.angle_gamma   90.00
#
_symmetry.space_group_name_H-M   'P 1'
#
loop_
_entity.id
_entity.type
_entity.pdbx_description
1 polymer ?
#
loop_
_entity_poly.entity_id
_entity_poly.type
_entity_poly.pdbx_seq_one_letter_code
_entity_poly.pdbx_strand_id
1 'polypeptide(L)'
;MTPEVAANVFKELPRLAKAVQEATGSDGINIIQNNGATAGQAVFHAHIHVIPRFNDDGLIKLPAGQNMITKEDGVAMQAKIQNKL
;
A
#
# COMPACT_ATOMS: atom_id res chain seq x y z
N MET A 1 11.62 8.24 6.08
CA MET A 1 11.68 9.03 4.82
C MET A 1 11.32 10.46 5.17
N THR A 2 12.06 11.46 4.70
CA THR A 2 11.66 12.87 4.92
C THR A 2 10.42 13.20 4.07
N PRO A 3 9.64 14.24 4.42
CA PRO A 3 8.49 14.65 3.62
C PRO A 3 8.84 14.95 2.16
N GLU A 4 9.99 15.58 1.93
CA GLU A 4 10.47 15.90 0.58
C GLU A 4 10.78 14.66 -0.25
N VAL A 5 11.50 13.68 0.32
CA VAL A 5 11.80 12.41 -0.37
C VAL A 5 10.50 11.65 -0.65
N ALA A 6 9.56 11.63 0.29
CA ALA A 6 8.25 11.00 0.09
C ALA A 6 7.47 11.66 -1.06
N ALA A 7 7.38 12.99 -1.08
CA ALA A 7 6.72 13.73 -2.15
C ALA A 7 7.37 13.46 -3.51
N ASN A 8 8.71 13.46 -3.57
CA ASN A 8 9.46 13.23 -4.80
C ASN A 8 9.29 11.82 -5.36
N VAL A 9 9.16 10.80 -4.52
CA VAL A 9 8.90 9.43 -4.97
C VAL A 9 7.43 9.25 -5.36
N PHE A 10 6.49 9.68 -4.51
CA PHE A 10 5.06 9.43 -4.73
C PHE A 10 4.47 10.23 -5.90
N LYS A 11 5.02 11.41 -6.23
CA LYS A 11 4.55 12.19 -7.39
C LYS A 11 4.74 11.46 -8.73
N GLU A 12 5.70 10.54 -8.82
CA GLU A 12 5.97 9.76 -10.04
C GLU A 12 5.08 8.52 -10.16
N LEU A 13 4.48 8.05 -9.06
CA LEU A 13 3.73 6.80 -9.05
C LEU A 13 2.55 6.77 -10.03
N PRO A 14 1.72 7.83 -10.20
CA PRO A 14 0.63 7.79 -11.16
C PRO A 14 1.11 7.57 -12.60
N ARG A 15 2.21 8.23 -12.98
CA ARG A 15 2.83 8.09 -14.31
C ARG A 15 3.38 6.67 -14.50
N LEU A 16 4.11 6.14 -13.51
CA LEU A 16 4.68 4.79 -13.57
C LEU A 16 3.60 3.71 -13.58
N ALA A 17 2.58 3.81 -12.71
CA ALA A 17 1.49 2.85 -12.62
C ALA A 17 0.73 2.75 -13.95
N LYS A 18 0.41 3.89 -14.57
CA LYS A 18 -0.25 3.93 -15.87
C LYS A 18 0.63 3.31 -16.97
N ALA A 19 1.91 3.68 -17.02
CA ALA A 19 2.84 3.13 -18.01
C ALA A 19 3.01 1.61 -17.87
N VAL A 20 3.09 1.10 -16.63
CA VAL A 20 3.13 -0.35 -16.36
C VAL A 20 1.83 -1.00 -16.83
N GLN A 21 0.67 -0.46 -16.44
CA GLN A 21 -0.63 -1.02 -16.81
C GLN A 21 -0.83 -1.10 -18.32
N GLU A 22 -0.49 -0.03 -19.05
CA GLU A 22 -0.57 0.01 -20.52
C GLU A 22 0.40 -1.00 -21.17
N ALA A 23 1.64 -1.07 -20.66
CA ALA A 23 2.64 -1.98 -21.21
C ALA A 23 2.30 -3.46 -20.97
N THR A 24 1.62 -3.78 -19.87
CA THR A 24 1.26 -5.17 -19.53
C THR A 24 -0.15 -5.56 -19.95
N GLY A 25 -1.00 -4.59 -20.32
CA GLY A 25 -2.43 -4.82 -20.58
C GLY A 25 -3.19 -5.32 -19.35
N SER A 26 -2.79 -4.91 -18.15
CA SER A 26 -3.36 -5.43 -16.90
C SER A 26 -4.68 -4.76 -16.54
N ASP A 27 -5.58 -5.50 -15.87
CA ASP A 27 -6.89 -5.00 -15.45
C ASP A 27 -6.79 -3.97 -14.31
N GLY A 28 -5.71 -4.04 -13.52
CA GLY A 28 -5.42 -3.09 -12.46
C GLY A 28 -3.97 -3.06 -12.04
N ILE A 29 -3.68 -2.27 -11.00
CA ILE A 29 -2.35 -2.12 -10.39
C ILE A 29 -2.50 -2.13 -8.86
N ASN A 30 -1.62 -2.82 -8.16
CA ASN A 30 -1.37 -2.54 -6.74
C ASN A 30 -0.11 -1.71 -6.55
N ILE A 31 -0.20 -0.76 -5.62
CA ILE A 31 0.92 -0.01 -5.09
C ILE A 31 1.11 -0.47 -3.64
N ILE A 32 2.25 -1.08 -3.34
CA ILE A 32 2.52 -1.67 -2.02
C ILE A 32 3.88 -1.20 -1.52
N GLN A 33 3.96 -0.84 -0.25
CA GLN A 33 5.20 -0.57 0.44
C GLN A 33 5.19 -1.26 1.80
N ASN A 34 6.17 -2.13 2.04
CA ASN A 34 6.24 -2.94 3.26
C ASN A 34 7.26 -2.34 4.23
N ASN A 35 6.86 -2.19 5.50
CA ASN A 35 7.71 -1.71 6.58
C ASN A 35 7.85 -2.79 7.66
N GLY A 36 9.05 -3.36 7.78
CA GLY A 36 9.36 -4.44 8.72
C GLY A 36 9.11 -5.84 8.15
N ALA A 37 9.83 -6.82 8.68
CA ALA A 37 9.82 -8.20 8.19
C ALA A 37 8.43 -8.85 8.24
N THR A 38 7.65 -8.61 9.31
CA THR A 38 6.28 -9.13 9.46
C THR A 38 5.33 -8.57 8.40
N ALA A 39 5.59 -7.36 7.89
CA ALA A 39 4.84 -6.78 6.79
C ALA A 39 5.30 -7.29 5.41
N GLY A 40 6.25 -8.24 5.35
CA GLY A 40 6.79 -8.79 4.11
C GLY A 40 7.99 -8.03 3.55
N GLN A 41 8.66 -7.15 4.31
CA GLN A 41 9.87 -6.48 3.85
C GLN A 41 11.09 -7.41 3.98
N ALA A 42 11.66 -7.81 2.85
CA ALA A 42 12.91 -8.59 2.81
C ALA A 42 14.16 -7.71 2.63
N VAL A 43 14.05 -6.58 1.93
CA VAL A 43 15.15 -5.65 1.67
C VAL A 43 14.93 -4.35 2.45
N PHE A 44 15.86 -4.02 3.33
CA PHE A 44 15.78 -2.86 4.24
C PHE A 44 16.25 -1.55 3.60
N HIS A 45 15.74 -1.29 2.41
CA HIS A 45 15.77 0.00 1.71
C HIS A 45 14.31 0.28 1.33
N ALA A 46 13.78 1.48 1.61
CA ALA A 46 12.44 1.85 1.18
C ALA A 46 12.27 1.63 -0.34
N HIS A 47 11.26 0.84 -0.72
CA HIS A 47 10.92 0.54 -2.10
C HIS A 47 9.40 0.44 -2.24
N ILE A 48 8.88 0.81 -3.41
CA ILE A 48 7.46 0.74 -3.71
C ILE A 48 7.28 -0.29 -4.82
N HIS A 49 6.46 -1.29 -4.56
CA HIS A 49 6.04 -2.24 -5.58
C HIS A 49 4.95 -1.61 -6.44
N VAL A 50 5.10 -1.74 -7.76
CA VAL A 50 4.06 -1.45 -8.76
C VAL A 50 3.74 -2.77 -9.44
N ILE A 51 2.61 -3.37 -9.09
CA ILE A 51 2.30 -4.75 -9.43
C ILE A 51 1.11 -4.77 -10.39
N PRO A 52 1.27 -5.15 -11.68
CA PRO A 52 0.16 -5.37 -12.59
C PRO A 52 -0.72 -6.52 -12.10
N ARG A 53 -2.03 -6.32 -12.14
CA ARG A 53 -3.04 -7.28 -11.67
C ARG A 53 -3.95 -7.68 -12.81
N PHE A 54 -4.26 -8.96 -12.86
CA PHE A 54 -5.22 -9.53 -13.80
C PHE A 54 -6.38 -10.12 -13.01
N ASN A 55 -7.56 -10.15 -13.63
CA ASN A 55 -8.71 -10.84 -13.04
C ASN A 55 -8.32 -12.28 -12.68
N ASP A 56 -8.72 -12.70 -11.47
CA ASP A 56 -8.50 -14.04 -10.92
C ASP A 56 -7.03 -14.48 -10.75
N ASP A 57 -6.05 -13.56 -10.74
CA ASP A 57 -4.62 -13.91 -10.58
C ASP A 57 -4.23 -14.49 -9.19
N GLY A 58 -5.15 -14.43 -8.22
CA GLY A 58 -4.99 -15.01 -6.89
C GLY A 58 -3.92 -14.36 -6.01
N LEU A 59 -3.31 -13.24 -6.43
CA LEU A 59 -2.12 -12.68 -5.78
C LEU A 59 -2.41 -12.03 -4.42
N ILE A 60 -3.52 -11.30 -4.31
CA ILE A 60 -3.97 -10.72 -3.04
C ILE A 60 -5.30 -11.34 -2.67
N LYS A 61 -5.27 -12.20 -1.66
CA LYS A 61 -6.46 -12.58 -0.91
C LYS A 61 -6.47 -11.72 0.34
N LEU A 62 -7.29 -10.65 0.32
CA LEU A 62 -7.58 -9.95 1.57
C LEU A 62 -8.15 -11.02 2.51
N PRO A 63 -7.62 -11.17 3.74
CA PRO A 63 -8.21 -12.09 4.70
C PRO A 63 -9.70 -11.76 4.78
N ALA A 64 -10.56 -12.79 4.73
CA ALA A 64 -11.99 -12.62 4.95
C ALA A 64 -12.13 -11.78 6.22
N GLY A 65 -12.71 -10.58 6.07
CA GLY A 65 -12.49 -9.48 7.00
C GLY A 65 -12.61 -9.96 8.44
N GLN A 66 -11.61 -9.62 9.26
CA GLN A 66 -11.91 -9.48 10.68
C GLN A 66 -13.10 -8.52 10.79
N ASN A 67 -14.00 -8.76 11.75
CA ASN A 67 -15.20 -7.97 11.94
C ASN A 67 -14.86 -6.47 11.82
N MET A 68 -15.67 -5.72 11.06
CA MET A 68 -15.53 -4.27 10.97
C MET A 68 -15.47 -3.69 12.38
N ILE A 69 -14.47 -2.85 12.64
CA ILE A 69 -14.36 -2.18 13.94
C ILE A 69 -15.61 -1.34 14.19
N THR A 70 -16.03 -1.26 15.45
CA THR A 70 -17.14 -0.36 15.81
C THR A 70 -16.72 1.10 15.71
N LYS A 71 -17.69 2.01 15.72
CA LYS A 71 -17.39 3.45 15.74
C LYS A 71 -16.62 3.81 17.01
N GLU A 72 -17.00 3.23 18.13
CA GLU A 72 -16.39 3.44 19.44
C GLU A 72 -14.93 2.99 19.45
N ASP A 73 -14.65 1.80 18.89
CA ASP A 73 -13.28 1.29 18.71
C ASP A 73 -12.46 2.22 17.80
N GLY A 74 -13.07 2.73 16.73
CA GLY A 74 -12.44 3.68 15.81
C GLY A 74 -12.03 4.99 16.49
N VAL A 75 -12.92 5.59 17.30
CA VAL A 75 -12.64 6.81 18.06
C VAL A 75 -11.51 6.57 19.07
N ALA A 76 -11.58 5.46 19.81
CA ALA A 76 -10.55 5.11 20.79
C ALA A 76 -9.17 4.90 20.12
N MET A 77 -9.13 4.27 18.94
CA MET A 77 -7.89 4.08 18.19
C MET A 77 -7.34 5.39 17.62
N GLN A 78 -8.21 6.24 17.07
CA GLN A 78 -7.82 7.56 16.56
C GLN A 78 -7.13 8.39 17.65
N ALA A 79 -7.71 8.45 18.85
CA ALA A 79 -7.13 9.20 19.97
C ALA A 79 -5.71 8.68 20.31
N LYS A 80 -5.51 7.36 20.31
CA LYS A 80 -4.18 6.75 20.53
C LYS A 80 -3.17 7.17 19.45
N ILE A 81 -3.59 7.19 18.18
CA ILE A 81 -2.74 7.58 17.05
C ILE A 81 -2.40 9.07 17.11
N GLN A 82 -3.39 9.95 17.32
CA GLN A 82 -3.17 11.39 17.35
C GLN A 82 -2.23 11.84 18.47
N ASN A 83 -2.23 11.14 19.61
CA ASN A 83 -1.28 11.41 20.70
C ASN A 83 0.17 11.00 20.38
N LYS A 84 0.43 10.42 19.20
CA LYS A 84 1.75 9.96 18.74
C LYS A 84 2.22 10.63 17.45
N LEU A 85 1.37 11.43 16.82
CA LEU A 85 1.70 12.27 15.67
C LEU A 85 2.21 13.63 16.15
#